data_AF-A0A7J6E526-F1
#
_entry.id   AF-A0A7J6E526-F1
#
_cell.length_a   1.000
_cell.length_b   1.000
_cell.length_c   1.000
_cell.angle_alpha   90.00
_cell.angle_beta   90.00
_cell.angle_gamma   90.00
#
_symmetry.space_group_name_H-M   'P 1'
#
loop_
_entity.id
_entity.type
_entity.pdbx_description
1 polymer ?
#
loop_
_entity_poly.entity_id
_entity_poly.type
_entity_poly.pdbx_seq_one_letter_code
_entity_poly.pdbx_strand_id
1 'polypeptide(L)'
;MATTSSPKLIIQACLIIVVFQSTIPISMSFSFPTSSYSHMPRHHPYPYPSVPSSPSTLPNPISPAPADTLPQPEYSPAPAPESFPFPDFSPGPAPVSYLPELSPEPAPESFPLPEFSPGPAPESFPLEPISPAEPPIQVGSPVPGPDYLPPPHKPRVSHPIRRPRRGIRAAYWPSFGSFPASAVDTTYFSHIYYAFLLPDPKTYKLKITSLDMTQIPKFIKSLQNKYPPVKTLLSIGGGGNDPKVFSEMASSRRTRKTFIKSTIKVARRYGFDGIDLDWEFPANDEDMENLALLYKEWRRALILDSIIGSGRNRNKARLLLTSAVYFSSRFLFDNLRSYPVKVMGQTLDWVNPMCFDYHGSWENFTGLHSSLNDRNSNISTTFGIGSWINSGMPAHKIVMGLPLYGRTWKLENPDENGVGAPTIGVGPGDGVLVYSQIVEFNKRNKVVPVLDEEAASFYSYSGDSWIGYEDVLSIRIKVRFARSLGLGGYFFWALGQDKDWTISNNTKPMLDN
;
A
#
# COMPACT_ATOMS: atom_id res chain seq x y z
N MET A 1 47.36 63.52 -28.20
CA MET A 1 48.19 64.22 -27.19
C MET A 1 47.54 63.93 -25.85
N ALA A 2 48.08 62.96 -25.12
CA ALA A 2 48.68 63.10 -23.77
C ALA A 2 47.63 63.05 -22.64
N THR A 3 47.73 62.29 -21.54
CA THR A 3 48.65 61.26 -21.02
C THR A 3 48.03 60.76 -19.69
N THR A 4 48.16 59.45 -19.37
CA THR A 4 48.37 58.84 -18.01
C THR A 4 47.36 59.07 -16.87
N SER A 5 47.07 58.22 -15.88
CA SER A 5 47.33 56.81 -15.48
C SER A 5 46.75 56.65 -14.04
N SER A 6 45.93 55.61 -13.76
CA SER A 6 45.85 54.70 -12.58
C SER A 6 46.22 55.13 -11.12
N PRO A 7 45.89 54.38 -10.01
CA PRO A 7 44.96 53.24 -9.78
C PRO A 7 44.25 53.17 -8.36
N LYS A 8 43.51 52.05 -8.14
CA LYS A 8 43.24 51.30 -6.86
C LYS A 8 41.90 51.45 -6.11
N LEU A 9 41.05 50.42 -6.28
CA LEU A 9 40.63 49.42 -5.28
C LEU A 9 40.27 49.89 -3.84
N ILE A 10 38.97 49.88 -3.47
CA ILE A 10 38.49 49.45 -2.14
C ILE A 10 37.17 48.69 -2.28
N ILE A 11 37.17 47.50 -1.68
CA ILE A 11 36.07 46.57 -1.47
C ILE A 11 35.26 47.05 -0.25
N GLN A 12 33.93 47.11 -0.35
CA GLN A 12 33.11 46.99 0.86
C GLN A 12 31.77 46.31 0.54
N ALA A 13 31.61 45.14 1.14
CA ALA A 13 30.42 44.32 1.13
C ALA A 13 29.46 44.75 2.24
N CYS A 14 28.16 44.81 1.94
CA CYS A 14 27.09 44.70 2.93
C CYS A 14 25.94 43.89 2.31
N LEU A 15 26.01 42.57 2.47
CA LEU A 15 24.90 41.65 2.28
C LEU A 15 24.36 41.33 3.68
N ILE A 16 23.18 41.86 4.03
CA ILE A 16 22.47 41.49 5.25
C ILE A 16 21.70 40.20 4.95
N ILE A 17 22.25 39.08 5.42
CA ILE A 17 21.54 37.81 5.54
C ILE A 17 20.94 37.77 6.94
N VAL A 18 19.62 37.78 7.04
CA VAL A 18 18.91 37.45 8.28
C VAL A 18 18.91 35.92 8.41
N VAL A 19 19.77 35.41 9.28
CA VAL A 19 19.79 34.02 9.74
C VAL A 19 18.84 33.92 10.94
N PHE A 20 17.73 33.22 10.81
CA PHE A 20 17.04 32.66 11.97
C PHE A 20 17.59 31.25 12.21
N GLN A 21 18.54 31.15 13.13
CA GLN A 21 18.88 29.92 13.83
C GLN A 21 17.89 29.79 15.01
N SER A 22 17.01 28.80 14.94
CA SER A 22 16.38 28.24 16.13
C SER A 22 16.56 26.72 16.07
N THR A 23 17.67 26.26 16.62
CA THR A 23 17.90 24.86 16.96
C THR A 23 17.08 24.52 18.20
N ILE A 24 15.92 23.89 18.01
CA ILE A 24 15.23 23.14 19.06
C ILE A 24 15.46 21.66 18.74
N PRO A 25 16.15 20.89 19.60
CA PRO A 25 16.24 19.45 19.43
C PRO A 25 14.90 18.84 19.86
N ILE A 26 14.06 18.47 18.89
CA ILE A 26 12.92 17.59 19.16
C ILE A 26 13.46 16.17 19.28
N SER A 27 13.78 15.78 20.51
CA SER A 27 13.88 14.37 20.90
C SER A 27 12.46 13.78 20.94
N MET A 28 11.99 13.19 19.85
CA MET A 28 10.82 12.30 19.91
C MET A 28 11.28 10.95 20.49
N SER A 29 11.30 10.87 21.81
CA SER A 29 11.26 9.60 22.53
C SER A 29 9.84 9.03 22.40
N PHE A 30 9.66 8.01 21.58
CA PHE A 30 8.44 7.20 21.60
C PHE A 30 8.46 6.32 22.85
N SER A 31 7.82 6.82 23.91
CA SER A 31 7.44 6.00 25.07
C SER A 31 6.06 5.41 24.80
N PHE A 32 6.00 4.09 24.64
CA PHE A 32 4.74 3.35 24.61
C PHE A 32 4.13 3.38 26.02
N PRO A 33 2.88 3.85 26.21
CA PRO A 33 2.20 3.67 27.48
C PRO A 33 1.74 2.20 27.57
N THR A 34 2.33 1.45 28.50
CA THR A 34 1.70 0.27 29.09
C THR A 34 0.57 0.76 29.99
N SER A 35 -0.69 0.50 29.63
CA SER A 35 -1.81 0.65 30.57
C SER A 35 -2.45 -0.69 30.85
N SER A 36 -2.36 -1.02 32.13
CA SER A 36 -3.07 -2.04 32.89
C SER A 36 -4.59 -1.99 32.70
N TYR A 37 -5.19 -3.17 32.73
CA TYR A 37 -6.63 -3.43 32.81
C TYR A 37 -7.25 -2.81 34.06
N SER A 38 -8.35 -2.07 33.89
CA SER A 38 -9.34 -1.87 34.95
C SER A 38 -10.74 -1.68 34.34
N HIS A 39 -11.71 -2.31 34.99
CA HIS A 39 -13.12 -2.50 34.61
C HIS A 39 -13.87 -1.30 34.03
N MET A 40 -14.71 -1.57 33.02
CA MET A 40 -15.86 -0.75 32.62
C MET A 40 -17.17 -1.51 32.92
N PRO A 41 -18.21 -0.84 33.46
CA PRO A 41 -19.49 -1.45 33.78
C PRO A 41 -20.44 -1.52 32.58
N ARG A 42 -21.37 -2.48 32.65
CA ARG A 42 -22.41 -2.78 31.66
C ARG A 42 -23.43 -1.65 31.53
N HIS A 43 -23.74 -1.25 30.29
CA HIS A 43 -24.91 -0.42 29.98
C HIS A 43 -26.08 -1.31 29.51
N HIS A 44 -27.24 -1.12 30.16
CA HIS A 44 -28.54 -1.67 29.77
C HIS A 44 -29.19 -0.83 28.65
N PRO A 45 -30.06 -1.43 27.81
CA PRO A 45 -30.70 -0.76 26.68
C PRO A 45 -31.95 0.01 27.10
N TYR A 46 -32.19 1.18 26.48
CA TYR A 46 -33.46 1.90 26.54
C TYR A 46 -34.21 1.83 25.20
N PRO A 47 -35.56 1.91 25.21
CA PRO A 47 -36.42 1.40 24.14
C PRO A 47 -36.87 2.47 23.12
N TYR A 48 -37.28 2.00 21.95
CA TYR A 48 -38.00 2.73 20.89
C TYR A 48 -39.33 3.32 21.39
N PRO A 49 -39.74 4.52 20.91
CA PRO A 49 -41.13 4.95 20.98
C PRO A 49 -41.88 4.71 19.66
N SER A 50 -43.11 4.24 19.85
CA SER A 50 -44.14 3.92 18.86
C SER A 50 -44.89 5.16 18.36
N VAL A 51 -45.33 5.09 17.10
CA VAL A 51 -46.17 6.07 16.39
C VAL A 51 -47.65 5.80 16.68
N PRO A 52 -48.51 6.82 16.89
CA PRO A 52 -49.96 6.68 16.73
C PRO A 52 -50.47 7.30 15.41
N SER A 53 -51.56 6.74 14.91
CA SER A 53 -52.17 6.97 13.61
C SER A 53 -53.47 7.78 13.69
N SER A 54 -53.76 8.48 12.58
CA SER A 54 -55.09 8.89 12.04
C SER A 54 -55.63 10.29 12.41
N PRO A 55 -56.68 10.82 11.73
CA PRO A 55 -56.74 11.24 10.31
C PRO A 55 -57.37 12.65 10.12
N SER A 56 -57.26 13.31 8.95
CA SER A 56 -58.33 14.11 8.31
C SER A 56 -57.90 14.95 7.08
N THR A 57 -58.91 15.28 6.29
CA THR A 57 -59.08 15.78 4.91
C THR A 57 -58.70 17.24 4.59
N LEU A 58 -58.07 17.44 3.39
CA LEU A 58 -58.24 18.42 2.28
C LEU A 58 -58.95 19.81 2.49
N PRO A 59 -58.63 20.88 1.70
CA PRO A 59 -58.62 20.90 0.21
C PRO A 59 -57.60 21.78 -0.57
N ASN A 60 -57.58 21.56 -1.90
CA ASN A 60 -56.78 22.18 -2.98
C ASN A 60 -56.93 23.71 -3.15
N PRO A 61 -56.03 24.34 -3.96
CA PRO A 61 -56.53 24.95 -5.21
C PRO A 61 -55.64 24.87 -6.48
N ILE A 62 -56.32 24.71 -7.62
CA ILE A 62 -56.20 25.44 -8.91
C ILE A 62 -54.99 25.19 -9.86
N SER A 63 -55.30 24.69 -11.06
CA SER A 63 -54.51 24.83 -12.31
C SER A 63 -55.11 25.89 -13.23
N PRO A 64 -54.35 26.43 -14.21
CA PRO A 64 -54.89 26.91 -15.47
C PRO A 64 -54.48 26.03 -16.68
N ALA A 65 -55.22 26.23 -17.76
CA ALA A 65 -55.49 25.38 -18.93
C ALA A 65 -54.46 25.53 -20.09
N PRO A 66 -54.65 24.85 -21.26
CA PRO A 66 -53.58 24.38 -22.15
C PRO A 66 -53.22 25.36 -23.29
N ALA A 67 -52.08 25.11 -23.94
CA ALA A 67 -51.64 25.78 -25.15
C ALA A 67 -51.71 24.86 -26.38
N ASP A 68 -52.06 25.49 -27.50
CA ASP A 68 -52.39 24.93 -28.81
C ASP A 68 -51.29 24.11 -29.50
N THR A 69 -51.74 23.09 -30.22
CA THR A 69 -51.02 22.28 -31.21
C THR A 69 -50.97 22.96 -32.59
N LEU A 70 -49.78 23.00 -33.21
CA LEU A 70 -49.61 23.04 -34.67
C LEU A 70 -48.48 22.08 -35.10
N PRO A 71 -48.56 21.43 -36.28
CA PRO A 71 -47.70 20.31 -36.66
C PRO A 71 -46.46 20.75 -37.45
N GLN A 72 -45.38 19.99 -37.31
CA GLN A 72 -44.18 20.03 -38.17
C GLN A 72 -43.68 18.60 -38.46
N PRO A 73 -42.98 18.38 -39.59
CA PRO A 73 -43.04 17.14 -40.36
C PRO A 73 -42.06 16.05 -39.93
N GLU A 74 -42.38 14.85 -40.39
CA GLU A 74 -41.70 13.58 -40.19
C GLU A 74 -40.18 13.62 -40.42
N TYR A 75 -39.43 13.12 -39.43
CA TYR A 75 -38.10 12.57 -39.61
C TYR A 75 -38.08 11.17 -38.96
N SER A 76 -37.89 10.14 -39.77
CA SER A 76 -37.67 8.77 -39.31
C SER A 76 -36.31 8.66 -38.60
N PRO A 77 -36.24 8.18 -37.34
CA PRO A 77 -34.99 7.74 -36.75
C PRO A 77 -34.66 6.30 -37.18
N ALA A 78 -33.38 6.03 -37.37
CA ALA A 78 -32.81 4.71 -37.63
C ALA A 78 -33.18 3.68 -36.53
N PRO A 79 -33.25 2.37 -36.84
CA PRO A 79 -33.67 1.36 -35.87
C PRO A 79 -32.66 1.23 -34.71
N ALA A 80 -33.20 1.13 -33.50
CA ALA A 80 -32.46 0.80 -32.28
C ALA A 80 -31.93 -0.64 -32.34
N PRO A 81 -30.74 -0.94 -31.77
CA PRO A 81 -30.26 -2.31 -31.64
C PRO A 81 -31.13 -3.11 -30.67
N GLU A 82 -31.40 -4.36 -31.05
CA GLU A 82 -32.22 -5.33 -30.31
C GLU A 82 -31.74 -5.53 -28.87
N SER A 83 -32.66 -5.37 -27.93
CA SER A 83 -32.49 -5.76 -26.52
C SER A 83 -32.69 -7.27 -26.37
N PHE A 84 -31.65 -8.00 -26.00
CA PHE A 84 -31.79 -9.36 -25.49
C PHE A 84 -32.42 -9.33 -24.09
N PRO A 85 -33.40 -10.22 -23.79
CA PRO A 85 -34.02 -10.27 -22.47
C PRO A 85 -33.04 -10.86 -21.45
N PHE A 86 -32.77 -10.11 -20.37
CA PHE A 86 -32.17 -10.66 -19.17
C PHE A 86 -33.23 -11.45 -18.38
N PRO A 87 -32.89 -12.62 -17.81
CA PRO A 87 -33.82 -13.35 -16.94
C PRO A 87 -34.06 -12.58 -15.64
N ASP A 88 -35.35 -12.46 -15.31
CA ASP A 88 -35.92 -11.90 -14.09
C ASP A 88 -35.48 -12.73 -12.87
N PHE A 89 -34.76 -12.09 -11.94
CA PHE A 89 -34.52 -12.63 -10.60
C PHE A 89 -35.35 -11.85 -9.60
N SER A 90 -36.59 -12.30 -9.41
CA SER A 90 -37.36 -11.98 -8.21
C SER A 90 -36.64 -12.54 -6.97
N PRO A 91 -36.48 -11.75 -5.88
CA PRO A 91 -35.84 -12.23 -4.67
C PRO A 91 -36.72 -13.27 -3.97
N GLY A 92 -36.21 -14.49 -3.85
CA GLY A 92 -36.84 -15.54 -3.04
C GLY A 92 -36.83 -15.16 -1.54
N PRO A 93 -37.76 -15.72 -0.75
CA PRO A 93 -37.89 -15.39 0.67
C PRO A 93 -36.66 -15.88 1.46
N ALA A 94 -36.26 -15.09 2.46
CA ALA A 94 -35.14 -15.36 3.33
C ALA A 94 -35.23 -16.74 4.02
N PRO A 95 -34.12 -17.50 4.15
CA PRO A 95 -34.14 -18.76 4.87
C PRO A 95 -34.31 -18.52 6.37
N VAL A 96 -35.31 -19.18 6.95
CA VAL A 96 -35.59 -19.27 8.38
C VAL A 96 -34.49 -20.10 9.06
N SER A 97 -33.76 -19.50 10.00
CA SER A 97 -32.78 -20.19 10.83
C SER A 97 -33.50 -21.01 11.91
N TYR A 98 -33.48 -22.34 11.78
CA TYR A 98 -33.77 -23.25 12.89
C TYR A 98 -32.53 -23.37 13.77
N LEU A 99 -32.60 -22.86 14.99
CA LEU A 99 -31.67 -23.15 16.08
C LEU A 99 -32.09 -24.48 16.74
N PRO A 100 -31.23 -25.50 16.85
CA PRO A 100 -31.45 -26.57 17.80
C PRO A 100 -31.02 -26.11 19.21
N GLU A 101 -31.94 -26.26 20.14
CA GLU A 101 -31.79 -26.02 21.57
C GLU A 101 -30.76 -27.01 22.15
N LEU A 102 -29.59 -26.51 22.56
CA LEU A 102 -28.56 -27.30 23.26
C LEU A 102 -28.72 -27.12 24.77
N SER A 103 -28.98 -28.23 25.46
CA SER A 103 -28.99 -28.37 26.92
C SER A 103 -27.67 -27.90 27.56
N PRO A 104 -27.68 -27.39 28.81
CA PRO A 104 -26.48 -26.89 29.45
C PRO A 104 -25.52 -28.03 29.83
N GLU A 105 -24.27 -27.93 29.37
CA GLU A 105 -23.14 -28.74 29.85
C GLU A 105 -22.77 -28.39 31.31
N PRO A 106 -22.32 -29.36 32.12
CA PRO A 106 -21.97 -29.12 33.52
C PRO A 106 -20.61 -28.41 33.64
N ALA A 107 -20.46 -27.65 34.73
CA ALA A 107 -19.26 -26.87 35.04
C ALA A 107 -17.99 -27.75 35.15
N PRO A 108 -16.81 -27.25 34.73
CA PRO A 108 -15.58 -28.01 34.84
C PRO A 108 -15.11 -28.13 36.29
N GLU A 109 -14.71 -29.35 36.67
CA GLU A 109 -14.08 -29.68 37.94
C GLU A 109 -12.76 -28.91 38.13
N SER A 110 -12.56 -28.40 39.35
CA SER A 110 -11.34 -27.75 39.80
C SER A 110 -10.21 -28.76 39.99
N PHE A 111 -9.19 -28.72 39.14
CA PHE A 111 -7.91 -29.39 39.42
C PHE A 111 -7.04 -28.53 40.37
N PRO A 112 -6.37 -29.12 41.37
CA PRO A 112 -5.50 -28.39 42.28
C PRO A 112 -4.23 -27.90 41.59
N LEU A 113 -3.79 -26.70 41.94
CA LEU A 113 -2.53 -26.08 41.52
C LEU A 113 -1.33 -26.88 42.04
N PRO A 114 -0.23 -27.01 41.26
CA PRO A 114 1.02 -27.52 41.79
C PRO A 114 1.68 -26.47 42.71
N GLU A 115 2.05 -26.90 43.92
CA GLU A 115 2.87 -26.12 44.86
C GLU A 115 4.25 -25.81 44.24
N PHE A 116 4.56 -24.53 44.09
CA PHE A 116 5.91 -24.07 43.80
C PHE A 116 6.72 -24.05 45.11
N SER A 117 7.70 -24.95 45.22
CA SER A 117 8.78 -24.83 46.21
C SER A 117 9.68 -23.64 45.86
N PRO A 118 10.15 -22.85 46.85
CA PRO A 118 11.08 -21.76 46.59
C PRO A 118 12.45 -22.32 46.18
N GLY A 119 12.91 -21.93 44.99
CA GLY A 119 14.27 -22.24 44.51
C GLY A 119 15.35 -21.55 45.37
N PRO A 120 16.57 -22.10 45.40
CA PRO A 120 17.65 -21.59 46.24
C PRO A 120 18.18 -20.24 45.73
N ALA A 121 18.74 -19.47 46.68
CA ALA A 121 19.38 -18.17 46.46
C ALA A 121 20.55 -18.23 45.46
N PRO A 122 20.89 -17.12 44.77
CA PRO A 122 21.93 -17.12 43.76
C PRO A 122 23.31 -17.35 44.37
N GLU A 123 24.02 -18.38 43.89
CA GLU A 123 25.43 -18.59 44.17
C GLU A 123 26.30 -17.52 43.48
N SER A 124 27.24 -16.98 44.25
CA SER A 124 28.28 -16.08 43.82
C SER A 124 29.26 -16.76 42.86
N PHE A 125 29.46 -16.19 41.67
CA PHE A 125 30.54 -16.61 40.77
C PHE A 125 31.91 -16.20 41.32
N PRO A 126 32.93 -17.08 41.29
CA PRO A 126 34.30 -16.72 41.65
C PRO A 126 34.95 -15.86 40.55
N LEU A 127 35.65 -14.81 40.98
CA LEU A 127 36.52 -13.97 40.16
C LEU A 127 37.68 -14.79 39.59
N GLU A 128 37.87 -14.77 38.27
CA GLU A 128 39.10 -15.27 37.64
C GLU A 128 40.29 -14.31 37.85
N PRO A 129 41.53 -14.83 37.95
CA PRO A 129 42.70 -14.05 38.34
C PRO A 129 43.28 -13.18 37.21
N ILE A 130 43.71 -11.98 37.61
CA ILE A 130 44.48 -11.01 36.84
C ILE A 130 45.88 -11.59 36.57
N SER A 131 46.30 -11.62 35.29
CA SER A 131 47.66 -11.97 34.88
C SER A 131 48.60 -10.74 34.91
N PRO A 132 49.91 -10.88 35.19
CA PRO A 132 50.79 -9.79 35.59
C PRO A 132 51.38 -8.97 34.44
N ALA A 133 51.81 -7.76 34.80
CA ALA A 133 52.46 -6.74 33.98
C ALA A 133 53.81 -7.16 33.36
N GLU A 134 54.11 -6.65 32.17
CA GLU A 134 55.43 -6.72 31.52
C GLU A 134 56.43 -5.68 32.09
N PRO A 135 57.75 -5.98 32.10
CA PRO A 135 58.82 -5.11 32.60
C PRO A 135 59.39 -4.14 31.54
N PRO A 136 60.23 -3.15 31.92
CA PRO A 136 60.51 -1.96 31.10
C PRO A 136 61.65 -2.12 30.08
N ILE A 137 61.54 -1.35 29.00
CA ILE A 137 62.50 -1.23 27.90
C ILE A 137 63.68 -0.33 28.28
N GLN A 138 64.92 -0.81 28.09
CA GLN A 138 66.14 0.00 28.06
C GLN A 138 66.59 0.34 26.63
N VAL A 139 67.15 1.54 26.51
CA VAL A 139 67.58 2.25 25.30
C VAL A 139 68.98 1.82 24.87
N GLY A 140 69.19 1.65 23.55
CA GLY A 140 70.52 1.56 22.94
C GLY A 140 70.48 1.78 21.42
N SER A 141 70.93 2.94 20.96
CA SER A 141 71.35 3.27 19.58
C SER A 141 72.88 3.00 19.43
N PRO A 142 73.55 3.01 18.24
CA PRO A 142 73.22 3.70 16.98
C PRO A 142 73.49 2.98 15.63
N VAL A 143 73.11 3.72 14.59
CA VAL A 143 73.07 3.56 13.11
C VAL A 143 74.41 3.17 12.44
N PRO A 144 74.40 2.67 11.18
CA PRO A 144 74.63 3.56 10.01
C PRO A 144 73.71 3.31 8.80
N GLY A 145 73.36 4.38 8.07
CA GLY A 145 72.63 4.34 6.78
C GLY A 145 73.54 3.97 5.58
N PRO A 146 73.21 4.28 4.31
CA PRO A 146 72.05 5.01 3.79
C PRO A 146 71.24 4.24 2.72
N ASP A 147 70.23 4.92 2.19
CA ASP A 147 69.46 4.62 0.97
C ASP A 147 68.43 3.49 1.03
N TYR A 148 67.15 3.87 1.08
CA TYR A 148 66.13 3.61 0.05
C TYR A 148 64.79 4.13 0.59
N LEU A 149 64.24 5.18 -0.03
CA LEU A 149 62.87 5.62 0.20
C LEU A 149 61.89 4.50 -0.20
N PRO A 150 61.02 3.98 0.68
CA PRO A 150 59.95 3.09 0.25
C PRO A 150 58.83 3.91 -0.45
N PRO A 151 58.15 3.33 -1.45
CA PRO A 151 57.19 4.04 -2.28
C PRO A 151 55.96 4.48 -1.49
N PRO A 152 55.23 5.51 -1.96
CA PRO A 152 54.06 6.04 -1.25
C PRO A 152 53.01 4.95 -1.05
N HIS A 153 52.51 4.86 0.18
CA HIS A 153 51.41 3.98 0.56
C HIS A 153 50.26 4.09 -0.44
N LYS A 154 49.92 2.96 -1.06
CA LYS A 154 48.70 2.84 -1.87
C LYS A 154 47.50 3.26 -1.00
N PRO A 155 46.59 4.11 -1.50
CA PRO A 155 45.41 4.48 -0.75
C PRO A 155 44.62 3.23 -0.39
N ARG A 156 44.26 3.15 0.89
CA ARG A 156 43.35 2.16 1.48
C ARG A 156 42.14 2.06 0.55
N VAL A 157 41.89 0.86 0.02
CA VAL A 157 40.74 0.61 -0.87
C VAL A 157 39.48 1.01 -0.12
N SER A 158 38.94 2.18 -0.47
CA SER A 158 37.62 2.60 -0.05
C SER A 158 36.67 1.50 -0.47
N HIS A 159 35.94 0.93 0.48
CA HIS A 159 34.74 0.19 0.13
C HIS A 159 33.93 1.08 -0.82
N PRO A 160 33.43 0.57 -1.95
CA PRO A 160 32.64 1.40 -2.83
C PRO A 160 31.54 1.99 -1.97
N ILE A 161 31.50 3.33 -1.89
CA ILE A 161 30.36 4.07 -1.34
C ILE A 161 29.17 3.46 -2.06
N ARG A 162 28.37 2.63 -1.36
CA ARG A 162 27.14 2.11 -1.93
C ARG A 162 26.37 3.36 -2.28
N ARG A 163 26.23 3.65 -3.58
CA ARG A 163 25.29 4.66 -4.06
C ARG A 163 24.00 4.42 -3.28
N PRO A 164 23.35 5.46 -2.71
CA PRO A 164 22.05 5.29 -2.08
C PRO A 164 21.21 4.46 -3.04
N ARG A 165 20.71 3.31 -2.56
CA ARG A 165 19.79 2.52 -3.39
C ARG A 165 18.62 3.47 -3.68
N ARG A 166 18.48 3.89 -4.94
CA ARG A 166 17.31 4.68 -5.36
C ARG A 166 16.07 3.91 -4.91
N GLY A 167 15.22 4.55 -4.12
CA GLY A 167 14.03 3.93 -3.56
C GLY A 167 13.11 3.40 -4.66
N ILE A 168 12.30 2.39 -4.33
CA ILE A 168 11.31 1.83 -5.23
C ILE A 168 10.22 2.88 -5.45
N ARG A 169 10.11 3.36 -6.68
CA ARG A 169 8.94 4.10 -7.18
C ARG A 169 8.19 3.20 -8.12
N ALA A 170 7.00 2.76 -7.75
CA ALA A 170 6.27 1.81 -8.56
C ALA A 170 4.84 2.24 -8.82
N ALA A 171 4.18 1.58 -9.77
CA ALA A 171 2.76 1.74 -10.00
C ALA A 171 2.17 0.49 -10.66
N TYR A 172 0.91 0.21 -10.35
CA TYR A 172 0.14 -0.84 -11.01
C TYR A 172 -0.44 -0.33 -12.33
N TRP A 173 -0.37 -1.17 -13.36
CA TRP A 173 -0.99 -1.00 -14.67
C TRP A 173 -2.08 -2.06 -14.83
N PRO A 174 -3.37 -1.70 -14.61
CA PRO A 174 -4.47 -2.62 -14.77
C PRO A 174 -4.71 -2.94 -16.24
N SER A 175 -4.60 -4.21 -16.63
CA SER A 175 -4.74 -4.73 -18.00
C SER A 175 -6.16 -4.64 -18.54
N PHE A 176 -7.14 -4.53 -17.64
CA PHE A 176 -8.55 -4.25 -17.93
C PHE A 176 -8.85 -2.74 -18.03
N GLY A 177 -7.88 -1.88 -17.69
CA GLY A 177 -8.03 -0.43 -17.81
C GLY A 177 -7.88 0.07 -19.25
N SER A 178 -8.36 1.29 -19.50
CA SER A 178 -8.25 1.95 -20.81
C SER A 178 -6.92 2.64 -21.06
N PHE A 179 -6.08 2.81 -20.03
CA PHE A 179 -4.82 3.53 -20.12
C PHE A 179 -3.74 2.74 -20.88
N PRO A 180 -3.25 3.22 -22.04
CA PRO A 180 -2.34 2.44 -22.86
C PRO A 180 -0.93 2.38 -22.25
N ALA A 181 -0.32 1.19 -22.25
CA ALA A 181 1.04 1.01 -21.72
C ALA A 181 2.11 1.89 -22.42
N SER A 182 1.89 2.26 -23.69
CA SER A 182 2.77 3.17 -24.43
C SER A 182 2.79 4.60 -23.87
N ALA A 183 1.71 5.02 -23.21
CA ALA A 183 1.61 6.34 -22.59
C ALA A 183 2.32 6.43 -21.23
N VAL A 184 2.76 5.31 -20.64
CA VAL A 184 3.53 5.33 -19.40
C VAL A 184 4.81 6.16 -19.57
N ASP A 185 4.97 7.17 -18.73
CA ASP A 185 6.20 7.93 -18.57
C ASP A 185 7.08 7.26 -17.51
N THR A 186 8.13 6.58 -17.95
CA THR A 186 8.99 5.81 -17.06
C THR A 186 9.94 6.67 -16.25
N THR A 187 10.04 7.98 -16.49
CA THR A 187 10.90 8.87 -15.71
C THR A 187 10.46 8.98 -14.25
N TYR A 188 9.17 8.75 -13.95
CA TYR A 188 8.61 8.76 -12.61
C TYR A 188 8.79 7.44 -11.86
N PHE A 189 9.04 6.34 -12.56
CA PHE A 189 8.98 5.00 -12.00
C PHE A 189 10.29 4.23 -12.12
N SER A 190 10.39 3.19 -11.32
CA SER A 190 11.46 2.19 -11.32
C SER A 190 10.93 0.79 -11.60
N HIS A 191 9.68 0.53 -11.20
CA HIS A 191 8.99 -0.74 -11.36
C HIS A 191 7.55 -0.49 -11.82
N ILE A 192 7.05 -1.32 -12.73
CA ILE A 192 5.64 -1.28 -13.17
C ILE A 192 5.07 -2.69 -13.04
N TYR A 193 3.90 -2.80 -12.44
CA TYR A 193 3.18 -4.05 -12.24
C TYR A 193 2.11 -4.24 -13.33
N TYR A 194 2.14 -5.34 -14.07
CA TYR A 194 1.02 -5.75 -14.92
C TYR A 194 -0.01 -6.45 -14.05
N ALA A 195 -1.19 -5.86 -13.91
CA ALA A 195 -2.28 -6.36 -13.07
C ALA A 195 -3.50 -6.70 -13.93
N PHE A 196 -3.99 -7.93 -14.01
CA PHE A 196 -3.55 -9.13 -13.33
C PHE A 196 -3.64 -10.34 -14.25
N LEU A 197 -2.96 -11.40 -13.86
CA LEU A 197 -3.34 -12.76 -14.23
C LEU A 197 -3.97 -13.48 -13.03
N LEU A 198 -4.70 -14.55 -13.31
CA LEU A 198 -5.34 -15.37 -12.27
C LEU A 198 -4.91 -16.84 -12.39
N PRO A 199 -4.85 -17.59 -11.29
CA PRO A 199 -4.77 -19.04 -11.36
C PRO A 199 -6.07 -19.61 -11.97
N ASP A 200 -5.92 -20.62 -12.81
CA ASP A 200 -7.04 -21.45 -13.25
C ASP A 200 -7.53 -22.31 -12.07
N PRO A 201 -8.84 -22.33 -11.75
CA PRO A 201 -9.36 -22.97 -10.53
C PRO A 201 -9.25 -24.50 -10.52
N LYS A 202 -9.00 -25.13 -11.67
CA LYS A 202 -8.88 -26.61 -11.76
C LYS A 202 -7.44 -27.07 -11.76
N THR A 203 -6.59 -26.32 -12.47
CA THR A 203 -5.20 -26.71 -12.71
C THR A 203 -4.19 -25.96 -11.85
N TYR A 204 -4.61 -24.84 -11.25
CA TYR A 204 -3.78 -23.89 -10.50
C TYR A 204 -2.57 -23.36 -11.26
N LYS A 205 -2.60 -23.44 -12.59
CA LYS A 205 -1.63 -22.76 -13.46
C LYS A 205 -2.14 -21.36 -13.74
N LEU A 206 -1.25 -20.41 -14.03
CA LEU A 206 -1.69 -19.11 -14.54
C LEU A 206 -2.53 -19.29 -15.82
N LYS A 207 -3.74 -18.74 -15.78
CA LYS A 207 -4.65 -18.64 -16.92
C LYS A 207 -4.25 -17.44 -17.76
N ILE A 208 -3.96 -17.68 -19.04
CA ILE A 208 -3.68 -16.63 -20.03
C ILE A 208 -4.90 -16.54 -20.94
N THR A 209 -5.67 -15.46 -20.81
CA THR A 209 -6.84 -15.23 -21.66
C THR A 209 -6.42 -14.74 -23.05
N SER A 210 -7.36 -14.71 -24.00
CA SER A 210 -7.12 -14.10 -25.31
C SER A 210 -6.74 -12.61 -25.20
N LEU A 211 -7.30 -11.90 -24.22
CA LEU A 211 -6.92 -10.52 -23.92
C LEU A 211 -5.45 -10.46 -23.50
N ASP A 212 -5.02 -11.30 -22.56
CA ASP A 212 -3.64 -11.33 -22.06
C ASP A 212 -2.62 -11.65 -23.16
N MET A 213 -2.96 -12.54 -24.08
CA MET A 213 -2.11 -12.86 -25.23
C MET A 213 -1.84 -11.64 -26.11
N THR A 214 -2.73 -10.65 -26.11
CA THR A 214 -2.55 -9.38 -26.83
C THR A 214 -1.94 -8.28 -25.96
N GLN A 215 -2.35 -8.17 -24.70
CA GLN A 215 -1.96 -7.07 -23.81
C GLN A 215 -0.54 -7.25 -23.25
N ILE A 216 -0.15 -8.46 -22.84
CA ILE A 216 1.17 -8.69 -22.25
C ILE A 216 2.30 -8.32 -23.24
N PRO A 217 2.30 -8.78 -24.51
CA PRO A 217 3.34 -8.39 -25.46
C PRO A 217 3.35 -6.87 -25.73
N LYS A 218 2.18 -6.23 -25.81
CA LYS A 218 2.07 -4.78 -25.98
C LYS A 218 2.67 -4.03 -24.78
N PHE A 219 2.33 -4.45 -23.57
CA PHE A 219 2.84 -3.88 -22.33
C PHE A 219 4.37 -3.98 -22.27
N ILE A 220 4.91 -5.19 -22.44
CA ILE A 220 6.34 -5.43 -22.39
C ILE A 220 7.08 -4.62 -23.46
N LYS A 221 6.63 -4.67 -24.72
CA LYS A 221 7.26 -3.92 -25.82
C LYS A 221 7.24 -2.42 -25.60
N SER A 222 6.15 -1.89 -25.00
CA SER A 222 5.99 -0.47 -24.73
C SER A 222 6.97 0.05 -23.68
N LEU A 223 7.35 -0.78 -22.70
CA LEU A 223 8.21 -0.38 -21.59
C LEU A 223 9.69 -0.73 -21.81
N GLN A 224 9.99 -1.81 -22.55
CA GLN A 224 11.37 -2.27 -22.80
C GLN A 224 12.26 -1.23 -23.47
N ASN A 225 11.68 -0.37 -24.32
CA ASN A 225 12.43 0.64 -25.09
C ASN A 225 12.41 2.04 -24.47
N LYS A 226 11.83 2.21 -23.27
CA LYS A 226 11.73 3.50 -22.60
C LYS A 226 13.01 3.83 -21.84
N TYR A 227 13.32 5.11 -21.74
CA TYR A 227 14.44 5.62 -20.95
C TYR A 227 13.94 6.68 -19.93
N PRO A 228 14.27 6.55 -18.63
CA PRO A 228 15.03 5.45 -18.02
C PRO A 228 14.27 4.12 -18.08
N PRO A 229 14.98 2.97 -18.06
CA PRO A 229 14.34 1.67 -18.05
C PRO A 229 13.65 1.41 -16.71
N VAL A 230 12.53 0.69 -16.77
CA VAL A 230 11.80 0.19 -15.59
C VAL A 230 11.85 -1.33 -15.55
N LYS A 231 11.77 -1.90 -14.36
CA LYS A 231 11.52 -3.33 -14.20
C LYS A 231 10.04 -3.62 -14.29
N THR A 232 9.68 -4.74 -14.91
CA THR A 232 8.28 -5.15 -15.05
C THR A 232 7.98 -6.37 -14.17
N LEU A 233 6.91 -6.31 -13.38
CA LEU A 233 6.47 -7.41 -12.55
C LEU A 233 5.08 -7.88 -13.00
N LEU A 234 4.88 -9.19 -12.99
CA LEU A 234 3.59 -9.80 -13.27
C LEU A 234 2.82 -9.97 -11.97
N SER A 235 1.74 -9.22 -11.77
CA SER A 235 0.85 -9.36 -10.61
C SER A 235 -0.22 -10.43 -10.83
N ILE A 236 -0.48 -11.21 -9.78
CA ILE A 236 -1.38 -12.37 -9.80
C ILE A 236 -2.41 -12.21 -8.70
N GLY A 237 -3.69 -12.12 -9.05
CA GLY A 237 -4.79 -11.93 -8.11
C GLY A 237 -5.47 -10.57 -8.26
N GLY A 238 -5.51 -9.81 -7.17
CA GLY A 238 -6.23 -8.55 -7.03
C GLY A 238 -7.62 -8.72 -6.42
N GLY A 239 -8.16 -7.62 -5.86
CA GLY A 239 -9.49 -7.56 -5.27
C GLY A 239 -10.62 -7.99 -6.23
N GLY A 240 -11.70 -8.53 -5.66
CA GLY A 240 -12.89 -8.96 -6.40
C GLY A 240 -12.81 -10.35 -7.03
N ASN A 241 -11.68 -11.05 -6.88
CA ASN A 241 -11.51 -12.44 -7.32
C ASN A 241 -11.87 -13.45 -6.21
N ASP A 242 -12.10 -14.71 -6.55
CA ASP A 242 -12.42 -15.76 -5.56
C ASP A 242 -11.17 -16.12 -4.72
N PRO A 243 -11.12 -15.77 -3.42
CA PRO A 243 -9.97 -16.07 -2.57
C PRO A 243 -9.81 -17.57 -2.30
N LYS A 244 -10.87 -18.38 -2.48
CA LYS A 244 -10.81 -19.83 -2.25
C LYS A 244 -9.90 -20.53 -3.24
N VAL A 245 -9.83 -20.05 -4.49
CA VAL A 245 -8.91 -20.60 -5.49
C VAL A 245 -7.45 -20.48 -5.02
N PHE A 246 -7.10 -19.40 -4.33
CA PHE A 246 -5.77 -19.23 -3.76
C PHE A 246 -5.53 -20.12 -2.55
N SER A 247 -6.53 -20.27 -1.66
CA SER A 247 -6.48 -21.20 -0.53
C SER A 247 -6.23 -22.64 -1.00
N GLU A 248 -7.04 -23.13 -1.94
CA GLU A 248 -6.89 -24.47 -2.54
C GLU A 248 -5.55 -24.64 -3.25
N MET A 249 -5.11 -23.63 -4.01
CA MET A 249 -3.79 -23.63 -4.64
C MET A 249 -2.66 -23.75 -3.60
N ALA A 250 -2.75 -23.03 -2.48
CA ALA A 250 -1.73 -22.98 -1.45
C ALA A 250 -1.71 -24.24 -0.56
N SER A 251 -2.85 -24.92 -0.40
CA SER A 251 -3.09 -26.03 0.53
C SER A 251 -2.15 -27.24 0.42
N SER A 252 -1.59 -27.51 -0.77
CA SER A 252 -0.76 -28.71 -0.98
C SER A 252 0.55 -28.41 -1.70
N ARG A 253 1.59 -29.17 -1.38
CA ARG A 253 2.89 -29.10 -2.08
C ARG A 253 2.76 -29.30 -3.59
N ARG A 254 1.82 -30.15 -4.03
CA ARG A 254 1.60 -30.46 -5.45
C ARG A 254 1.00 -29.26 -6.20
N THR A 255 -0.01 -28.62 -5.63
CA THR A 255 -0.70 -27.46 -6.21
C THR A 255 0.21 -26.23 -6.19
N ARG A 256 0.88 -25.94 -5.07
CA ARG A 256 1.92 -24.89 -4.97
C ARG A 256 3.01 -25.05 -6.02
N LYS A 257 3.58 -26.25 -6.17
CA LYS A 257 4.61 -26.53 -7.18
C LYS A 257 4.10 -26.30 -8.60
N THR A 258 2.86 -26.64 -8.88
CA THR A 258 2.23 -26.44 -10.20
C THR A 258 2.08 -24.96 -10.51
N PHE A 259 1.55 -24.21 -9.55
CA PHE A 259 1.40 -22.76 -9.62
C PHE A 259 2.76 -22.08 -9.81
N ILE A 260 3.72 -22.29 -8.90
CA ILE A 260 5.08 -21.70 -8.97
C ILE A 260 5.74 -21.98 -10.33
N LYS A 261 5.67 -23.22 -10.83
CA LYS A 261 6.25 -23.54 -12.15
C LYS A 261 5.57 -22.76 -13.28
N SER A 262 4.26 -22.60 -13.22
CA SER A 262 3.51 -21.87 -14.24
C SER A 262 3.85 -20.38 -14.23
N THR A 263 3.99 -19.77 -13.05
CA THR A 263 4.31 -18.34 -12.91
C THR A 263 5.70 -18.03 -13.46
N ILE A 264 6.69 -18.85 -13.13
CA ILE A 264 8.04 -18.75 -13.70
C ILE A 264 8.00 -18.90 -15.22
N LYS A 265 7.30 -19.91 -15.74
CA LYS A 265 7.20 -20.14 -17.18
C LYS A 265 6.61 -18.91 -17.90
N VAL A 266 5.53 -18.34 -17.39
CA VAL A 266 4.88 -17.16 -17.97
C VAL A 266 5.77 -15.93 -17.87
N ALA A 267 6.31 -15.63 -16.68
CA ALA A 267 7.19 -14.49 -16.47
C ALA A 267 8.39 -14.51 -17.43
N ARG A 268 9.03 -15.68 -17.57
CA ARG A 268 10.17 -15.85 -18.49
C ARG A 268 9.77 -15.82 -19.96
N ARG A 269 8.61 -16.38 -20.34
CA ARG A 269 8.12 -16.37 -21.72
C ARG A 269 7.88 -14.95 -22.23
N TYR A 270 7.31 -14.10 -21.39
CA TYR A 270 6.97 -12.73 -21.77
C TYR A 270 8.04 -11.70 -21.39
N GLY A 271 9.09 -12.09 -20.67
CA GLY A 271 10.21 -11.20 -20.37
C GLY A 271 9.97 -10.27 -19.17
N PHE A 272 9.17 -10.68 -18.20
CA PHE A 272 9.03 -9.98 -16.93
C PHE A 272 10.29 -10.13 -16.06
N ASP A 273 10.58 -9.12 -15.25
CA ASP A 273 11.68 -9.07 -14.28
C ASP A 273 11.30 -9.66 -12.92
N GLY A 274 10.01 -9.86 -12.66
CA GLY A 274 9.52 -10.39 -11.40
C GLY A 274 8.06 -10.81 -11.41
N ILE A 275 7.63 -11.29 -10.26
CA ILE A 275 6.28 -11.76 -9.98
C ILE A 275 5.82 -11.13 -8.67
N ASP A 276 4.55 -10.75 -8.63
CA ASP A 276 3.88 -10.14 -7.49
C ASP A 276 2.62 -10.95 -7.16
N LEU A 277 2.48 -11.40 -5.91
CA LEU A 277 1.26 -12.09 -5.45
C LEU A 277 0.33 -11.10 -4.76
N ASP A 278 -0.90 -11.05 -5.21
CA ASP A 278 -1.95 -10.18 -4.68
C ASP A 278 -3.17 -11.03 -4.27
N TRP A 279 -3.00 -11.85 -3.23
CA TRP A 279 -4.09 -12.66 -2.67
C TRP A 279 -4.82 -11.85 -1.61
N GLU A 280 -6.05 -11.42 -1.95
CA GLU A 280 -6.91 -10.58 -1.12
C GLU A 280 -8.17 -11.34 -0.65
N PHE A 281 -8.19 -11.94 0.55
CA PHE A 281 -7.07 -12.22 1.43
C PHE A 281 -7.08 -13.69 1.87
N PRO A 282 -5.94 -14.26 2.32
CA PRO A 282 -5.94 -15.49 3.11
C PRO A 282 -7.04 -15.42 4.18
N ALA A 283 -7.83 -16.47 4.37
CA ALA A 283 -9.05 -16.40 5.18
C ALA A 283 -8.83 -16.75 6.66
N ASN A 284 -7.83 -17.57 6.96
CA ASN A 284 -7.59 -18.13 8.30
C ASN A 284 -6.09 -18.43 8.53
N ASP A 285 -5.76 -18.96 9.70
CA ASP A 285 -4.38 -19.29 10.07
C ASP A 285 -3.79 -20.41 9.19
N GLU A 286 -4.60 -21.38 8.76
CA GLU A 286 -4.15 -22.42 7.82
C GLU A 286 -3.72 -21.83 6.48
N ASP A 287 -4.48 -20.88 5.93
CA ASP A 287 -4.09 -20.14 4.73
C ASP A 287 -2.79 -19.35 4.95
N MET A 288 -2.58 -18.77 6.14
CA MET A 288 -1.34 -18.06 6.48
C MET A 288 -0.14 -19.01 6.57
N GLU A 289 -0.29 -20.20 7.13
CA GLU A 289 0.74 -21.24 7.15
C GLU A 289 1.07 -21.73 5.74
N ASN A 290 0.04 -21.99 4.93
CA ASN A 290 0.19 -22.39 3.53
C ASN A 290 0.84 -21.30 2.68
N LEU A 291 0.54 -20.04 2.94
CA LEU A 291 1.20 -18.88 2.33
C LEU A 291 2.70 -18.84 2.68
N ALA A 292 3.06 -19.14 3.92
CA ALA A 292 4.46 -19.24 4.33
C ALA A 292 5.21 -20.35 3.56
N LEU A 293 4.58 -21.52 3.39
CA LEU A 293 5.13 -22.62 2.60
C LEU A 293 5.28 -22.23 1.12
N LEU A 294 4.26 -21.58 0.56
CA LEU A 294 4.26 -21.07 -0.81
C LEU A 294 5.45 -20.15 -1.04
N TYR A 295 5.68 -19.14 -0.20
CA TYR A 295 6.80 -18.22 -0.39
C TYR A 295 8.18 -18.88 -0.26
N LYS A 296 8.36 -19.83 0.67
CA LYS A 296 9.61 -20.59 0.80
C LYS A 296 9.90 -21.40 -0.47
N GLU A 297 8.90 -22.13 -0.96
CA GLU A 297 9.01 -22.95 -2.16
C GLU A 297 9.24 -22.10 -3.41
N TRP A 298 8.53 -20.97 -3.51
CA TRP A 298 8.64 -20.04 -4.64
C TRP A 298 10.03 -19.41 -4.70
N ARG A 299 10.54 -18.85 -3.59
CA ARG A 299 11.89 -18.29 -3.53
C ARG A 299 12.95 -19.30 -3.95
N ARG A 300 12.87 -20.55 -3.46
CA ARG A 300 13.77 -21.63 -3.88
C ARG A 300 13.69 -21.89 -5.38
N ALA A 301 12.48 -21.99 -5.94
CA ALA A 301 12.31 -22.22 -7.36
C ALA A 301 12.87 -21.08 -8.22
N LEU A 302 12.75 -19.82 -7.80
CA LEU A 302 13.33 -18.67 -8.49
C LEU A 302 14.86 -18.69 -8.48
N ILE A 303 15.47 -19.05 -7.34
CA ILE A 303 16.93 -19.22 -7.24
C ILE A 303 17.38 -20.32 -8.20
N LEU A 304 16.72 -21.48 -8.19
CA LEU A 304 17.05 -22.59 -9.09
C LEU A 304 16.89 -22.23 -10.57
N ASP A 305 15.81 -21.53 -10.96
CA ASP A 305 15.61 -21.05 -12.35
C ASP A 305 16.76 -20.12 -12.79
N SER A 306 17.25 -19.25 -11.91
CA SER A 306 18.37 -18.35 -12.22
C SER A 306 19.71 -19.08 -12.44
N ILE A 307 19.92 -20.20 -11.74
CA ILE A 307 21.14 -21.00 -11.85
C ILE A 307 21.07 -21.91 -13.10
N ILE A 308 19.99 -22.68 -13.26
CA ILE A 308 19.85 -23.68 -14.33
C ILE A 308 19.75 -23.02 -15.71
N GLY A 309 19.05 -21.89 -15.81
CA GLY A 309 18.94 -21.14 -17.08
C GLY A 309 20.26 -20.55 -17.57
N SER A 310 21.25 -20.41 -16.68
CA SER A 310 22.55 -19.79 -16.99
C SER A 310 23.50 -20.69 -17.82
N GLY A 311 23.15 -21.97 -18.02
CA GLY A 311 23.96 -22.93 -18.80
C GLY A 311 23.89 -22.76 -20.33
N ARG A 312 22.92 -22.00 -20.86
CA ARG A 312 22.81 -21.69 -22.31
C ARG A 312 22.82 -20.19 -22.63
N ASN A 313 22.36 -19.35 -21.70
CA ASN A 313 22.47 -17.89 -21.76
C ASN A 313 23.17 -17.43 -20.48
N ARG A 314 24.45 -17.04 -20.57
CA ARG A 314 25.21 -16.58 -19.39
C ARG A 314 24.47 -15.41 -18.72
N ASN A 315 24.23 -15.54 -17.41
CA ASN A 315 23.66 -14.54 -16.48
C ASN A 315 22.15 -14.22 -16.60
N LYS A 316 21.28 -15.20 -16.34
CA LYS A 316 19.84 -14.92 -16.13
C LYS A 316 19.58 -14.45 -14.70
N ALA A 317 19.30 -13.16 -14.52
CA ALA A 317 18.93 -12.62 -13.20
C ALA A 317 17.72 -13.37 -12.61
N ARG A 318 17.74 -13.60 -11.29
CA ARG A 318 16.60 -14.16 -10.55
C ARG A 318 15.41 -13.20 -10.65
N LEU A 319 14.24 -13.73 -10.98
CA LEU A 319 12.99 -12.96 -10.94
C LEU A 319 12.77 -12.40 -9.54
N LEU A 320 12.32 -11.15 -9.46
CA LEU A 320 11.86 -10.56 -8.22
C LEU A 320 10.60 -11.29 -7.72
N LEU A 321 10.42 -11.35 -6.41
CA LEU A 321 9.23 -11.90 -5.75
C LEU A 321 8.70 -10.90 -4.73
N THR A 322 7.51 -10.38 -4.98
CA THR A 322 6.85 -9.36 -4.15
C THR A 322 5.43 -9.81 -3.81
N SER A 323 4.77 -9.08 -2.92
CA SER A 323 3.36 -9.32 -2.62
C SER A 323 2.66 -8.05 -2.17
N ALA A 324 1.50 -7.78 -2.77
CA ALA A 324 0.50 -6.87 -2.22
C ALA A 324 -0.20 -7.53 -1.03
N VAL A 325 -0.35 -6.75 0.05
CA VAL A 325 -0.78 -7.24 1.36
C VAL A 325 -1.66 -6.20 2.04
N TYR A 326 -2.44 -6.64 3.03
CA TYR A 326 -3.19 -5.74 3.90
C TYR A 326 -2.27 -4.68 4.53
N PHE A 327 -2.81 -3.49 4.80
CA PHE A 327 -2.02 -2.35 5.30
C PHE A 327 -1.27 -2.64 6.61
N SER A 328 -1.81 -3.55 7.43
CA SER A 328 -1.23 -4.05 8.67
C SER A 328 -0.80 -5.53 8.54
N SER A 329 0.22 -5.93 9.30
CA SER A 329 0.65 -7.35 9.35
C SER A 329 -0.37 -8.28 10.00
N ARG A 330 -1.28 -7.71 10.79
CA ARG A 330 -2.40 -8.38 11.45
C ARG A 330 -3.71 -7.80 10.95
N PHE A 331 -4.65 -8.67 10.61
CA PHE A 331 -6.00 -8.27 10.22
C PHE A 331 -6.77 -7.74 11.43
N LEU A 332 -7.46 -6.62 11.24
CA LEU A 332 -8.26 -5.95 12.28
C LEU A 332 -9.75 -6.26 12.18
N PHE A 333 -10.14 -7.06 11.18
CA PHE A 333 -11.50 -7.48 10.90
C PHE A 333 -11.53 -9.01 10.71
N ASP A 334 -12.74 -9.58 10.76
CA ASP A 334 -13.01 -11.02 10.72
C ASP A 334 -12.20 -11.80 11.78
N ASN A 335 -11.95 -13.08 11.49
CA ASN A 335 -11.07 -13.95 12.28
C ASN A 335 -9.67 -13.33 12.35
N LEU A 336 -9.23 -13.06 13.58
CA LEU A 336 -7.91 -12.49 13.88
C LEU A 336 -6.83 -13.44 13.39
N ARG A 337 -6.08 -13.01 12.38
CA ARG A 337 -4.99 -13.75 11.75
C ARG A 337 -3.86 -12.79 11.37
N SER A 338 -2.66 -13.32 11.22
CA SER A 338 -1.47 -12.52 10.93
C SER A 338 -0.66 -13.13 9.81
N TYR A 339 -0.07 -12.27 8.98
CA TYR A 339 0.85 -12.71 7.94
C TYR A 339 2.08 -13.42 8.54
N PRO A 340 2.70 -14.39 7.83
CA PRO A 340 3.93 -15.04 8.26
C PRO A 340 5.16 -14.14 8.05
N VAL A 341 5.20 -12.99 8.75
CA VAL A 341 6.13 -11.87 8.50
C VAL A 341 7.59 -12.29 8.49
N LYS A 342 8.02 -13.15 9.44
CA LYS A 342 9.40 -13.66 9.50
C LYS A 342 9.79 -14.41 8.22
N VAL A 343 8.89 -15.26 7.70
CA VAL A 343 9.13 -15.99 6.45
C VAL A 343 9.17 -15.02 5.29
N MET A 344 8.18 -14.11 5.21
CA MET A 344 8.10 -13.10 4.16
C MET A 344 9.35 -12.21 4.11
N GLY A 345 9.88 -11.77 5.25
CA GLY A 345 11.12 -11.00 5.33
C GLY A 345 12.35 -11.75 4.78
N GLN A 346 12.36 -13.08 4.86
CA GLN A 346 13.42 -13.94 4.32
C GLN A 346 13.20 -14.29 2.83
N THR A 347 11.96 -14.37 2.38
CA THR A 347 11.59 -14.92 1.07
C THR A 347 11.10 -13.89 0.07
N LEU A 348 10.64 -12.71 0.46
CA LEU A 348 10.21 -11.65 -0.47
C LEU A 348 11.33 -10.64 -0.66
N ASP A 349 11.38 -10.06 -1.86
CA ASP A 349 12.26 -8.93 -2.14
C ASP A 349 11.71 -7.69 -1.44
N TRP A 350 10.39 -7.50 -1.45
CA TRP A 350 9.64 -6.56 -0.60
C TRP A 350 8.15 -6.93 -0.53
N VAL A 351 7.42 -6.28 0.38
CA VAL A 351 5.96 -6.28 0.47
C VAL A 351 5.40 -4.91 0.05
N ASN A 352 4.17 -4.92 -0.45
CA ASN A 352 3.42 -3.76 -0.89
C ASN A 352 2.16 -3.58 0.01
N PRO A 353 2.25 -3.05 1.25
CA PRO A 353 1.06 -2.80 2.06
C PRO A 353 0.14 -1.79 1.38
N MET A 354 -1.11 -2.18 1.18
CA MET A 354 -2.15 -1.36 0.54
C MET A 354 -2.69 -0.35 1.55
N CYS A 355 -2.00 0.78 1.70
CA CYS A 355 -2.34 1.83 2.67
C CYS A 355 -3.48 2.75 2.17
N PHE A 356 -4.59 2.13 1.82
CA PHE A 356 -5.81 2.76 1.32
C PHE A 356 -7.01 1.84 1.55
N ASP A 357 -8.21 2.33 1.23
CA ASP A 357 -9.49 1.66 1.47
C ASP A 357 -9.80 1.41 2.95
N TYR A 358 -9.38 2.34 3.80
CA TYR A 358 -9.69 2.36 5.24
C TYR A 358 -11.17 2.62 5.51
N HIS A 359 -11.77 3.47 4.68
CA HIS A 359 -13.17 3.86 4.73
C HIS A 359 -13.74 3.83 3.31
N GLY A 360 -15.05 3.59 3.21
CA GLY A 360 -15.75 3.62 1.93
C GLY A 360 -17.26 3.60 2.11
N SER A 361 -17.98 3.58 0.98
CA SER A 361 -19.45 3.63 0.97
C SER A 361 -20.15 2.38 1.53
N TRP A 362 -19.40 1.41 2.07
CA TRP A 362 -19.91 0.32 2.88
C TRP A 362 -20.21 0.76 4.33
N GLU A 363 -19.77 1.95 4.72
CA GLU A 363 -20.10 2.61 5.99
C GLU A 363 -21.19 3.66 5.78
N ASN A 364 -21.91 4.01 6.84
CA ASN A 364 -22.96 5.04 6.83
C ASN A 364 -22.44 6.43 7.24
N PHE A 365 -21.13 6.65 7.26
CA PHE A 365 -20.50 7.93 7.53
C PHE A 365 -19.36 8.21 6.54
N THR A 366 -19.02 9.49 6.33
CA THR A 366 -17.88 9.88 5.49
C THR A 366 -16.55 9.53 6.16
N GLY A 367 -15.56 9.09 5.38
CA GLY A 367 -14.25 8.74 5.93
C GLY A 367 -13.10 8.98 4.98
N LEU A 368 -11.92 9.26 5.54
CA LEU A 368 -10.70 9.43 4.78
C LEU A 368 -10.06 8.06 4.51
N HIS A 369 -10.18 7.59 3.26
CA HIS A 369 -9.86 6.19 2.93
C HIS A 369 -8.36 5.85 2.92
N SER A 370 -7.44 6.78 3.18
CA SER A 370 -6.00 6.48 3.17
C SER A 370 -5.20 7.23 4.24
N SER A 371 -5.84 7.65 5.32
CA SER A 371 -5.25 8.45 6.41
C SER A 371 -3.84 8.00 6.82
N LEU A 372 -2.91 8.95 6.91
CA LEU A 372 -1.58 8.73 7.46
C LEU A 372 -1.68 8.39 8.95
N ASN A 373 -2.42 9.19 9.72
CA ASN A 373 -2.68 8.96 11.13
C ASN A 373 -4.18 8.97 11.42
N ASP A 374 -4.55 8.28 12.48
CA ASP A 374 -5.88 8.34 13.09
C ASP A 374 -5.69 8.14 14.60
N ARG A 375 -6.12 9.12 15.42
CA ARG A 375 -6.05 9.03 16.89
C ARG A 375 -7.15 8.18 17.50
N ASN A 376 -8.24 7.98 16.78
CA ASN A 376 -9.45 7.36 17.30
C ASN A 376 -9.49 5.86 16.97
N SER A 377 -8.63 5.38 16.08
CA SER A 377 -8.58 3.98 15.69
C SER A 377 -7.17 3.51 15.28
N ASN A 378 -7.05 2.21 15.05
CA ASN A 378 -5.85 1.59 14.48
C ASN A 378 -5.89 1.50 12.94
N ILE A 379 -6.82 2.21 12.29
CA ILE A 379 -7.01 2.20 10.84
C ILE A 379 -6.26 3.38 10.21
N SER A 380 -4.94 3.27 10.19
CA SER A 380 -4.08 4.30 9.60
C SER A 380 -2.79 3.72 9.02
N THR A 381 -2.17 4.49 8.12
CA THR A 381 -0.89 4.11 7.49
C THR A 381 0.22 3.99 8.53
N THR A 382 0.31 4.91 9.49
CA THR A 382 1.31 4.88 10.56
C THR A 382 1.15 3.62 11.41
N PHE A 383 -0.08 3.27 11.81
CA PHE A 383 -0.33 2.03 12.55
C PHE A 383 0.06 0.80 11.74
N GLY A 384 -0.41 0.69 10.48
CA GLY A 384 -0.18 -0.50 9.66
C GLY A 384 1.29 -0.73 9.33
N ILE A 385 2.01 0.31 8.93
CA ILE A 385 3.46 0.24 8.67
C ILE A 385 4.22 -0.10 9.95
N GLY A 386 3.83 0.50 11.09
CA GLY A 386 4.38 0.17 12.40
C GLY A 386 4.16 -1.31 12.77
N SER A 387 2.96 -1.84 12.52
CA SER A 387 2.61 -3.25 12.69
C SER A 387 3.52 -4.18 11.88
N TRP A 388 3.79 -3.87 10.61
CA TRP A 388 4.73 -4.64 9.78
C TRP A 388 6.16 -4.64 10.33
N ILE A 389 6.67 -3.48 10.73
CA ILE A 389 8.03 -3.34 11.28
C ILE A 389 8.14 -4.08 12.62
N ASN A 390 7.18 -3.90 13.52
CA ASN A 390 7.16 -4.53 14.84
C ASN A 390 7.05 -6.06 14.75
N SER A 391 6.38 -6.58 13.72
CA SER A 391 6.33 -8.01 13.42
C SER A 391 7.61 -8.56 12.75
N GLY A 392 8.63 -7.72 12.55
CA GLY A 392 9.95 -8.11 12.07
C GLY A 392 10.19 -7.96 10.57
N MET A 393 9.32 -7.26 9.83
CA MET A 393 9.60 -6.93 8.42
C MET A 393 10.68 -5.84 8.36
N PRO A 394 11.80 -6.05 7.65
CA PRO A 394 12.78 -4.98 7.49
C PRO A 394 12.17 -3.77 6.77
N ALA A 395 12.30 -2.57 7.33
CA ALA A 395 11.71 -1.34 6.78
C ALA A 395 12.04 -1.14 5.27
N HIS A 396 13.29 -1.36 4.88
CA HIS A 396 13.74 -1.25 3.48
C HIS A 396 13.11 -2.28 2.51
N LYS A 397 12.33 -3.24 3.02
CA LYS A 397 11.52 -4.21 2.26
C LYS A 397 10.02 -3.90 2.32
N ILE A 398 9.63 -2.72 2.78
CA ILE A 398 8.25 -2.26 2.76
C ILE A 398 8.13 -1.16 1.70
N VAL A 399 7.19 -1.32 0.77
CA VAL A 399 6.88 -0.33 -0.28
C VAL A 399 5.45 0.13 -0.07
N MET A 400 5.28 1.34 0.43
CA MET A 400 4.00 1.86 0.91
C MET A 400 3.03 2.17 -0.25
N GLY A 401 1.80 1.67 -0.17
CA GLY A 401 0.77 1.95 -1.16
C GLY A 401 0.20 3.36 -1.06
N LEU A 402 -0.07 3.97 -2.19
CA LEU A 402 -0.67 5.29 -2.31
C LEU A 402 -1.80 5.25 -3.37
N PRO A 403 -3.02 5.71 -3.06
CA PRO A 403 -4.11 5.70 -4.02
C PRO A 403 -4.00 6.91 -4.97
N LEU A 404 -4.39 6.71 -6.23
CA LEU A 404 -4.66 7.74 -7.23
C LEU A 404 -6.16 7.84 -7.51
N TYR A 405 -6.98 7.55 -6.51
CA TYR A 405 -8.43 7.62 -6.54
C TYR A 405 -8.93 8.06 -5.16
N GLY A 406 -10.22 8.35 -5.06
CA GLY A 406 -10.91 8.65 -3.82
C GLY A 406 -12.13 7.76 -3.63
N ARG A 407 -12.64 7.74 -2.41
CA ARG A 407 -13.92 7.11 -2.05
C ARG A 407 -14.99 8.19 -1.92
N THR A 408 -16.22 7.86 -2.30
CA THR A 408 -17.30 8.85 -2.39
C THR A 408 -18.57 8.42 -1.68
N TRP A 409 -19.25 9.39 -1.07
CA TRP A 409 -20.49 9.20 -0.34
C TRP A 409 -21.55 10.22 -0.77
N LYS A 410 -22.81 9.85 -0.52
CA LYS A 410 -23.95 10.76 -0.54
C LYS A 410 -24.30 11.16 0.89
N LEU A 411 -24.07 12.41 1.24
CA LEU A 411 -24.38 13.01 2.53
C LEU A 411 -25.89 12.95 2.80
N GLU A 412 -26.25 12.72 4.06
CA GLU A 412 -27.63 12.88 4.53
C GLU A 412 -28.03 14.36 4.53
N ASN A 413 -27.15 15.21 5.07
CA ASN A 413 -27.32 16.64 5.18
C ASN A 413 -26.10 17.36 4.56
N PRO A 414 -26.25 18.10 3.46
CA PRO A 414 -25.15 18.87 2.85
C PRO A 414 -24.45 19.87 3.78
N ASP A 415 -25.14 20.35 4.82
CA ASP A 415 -24.56 21.27 5.81
C ASP A 415 -23.64 20.55 6.81
N GLU A 416 -23.76 19.22 6.92
CA GLU A 416 -22.87 18.34 7.68
C GLU A 416 -21.94 17.62 6.72
N ASN A 417 -20.79 18.22 6.44
CA ASN A 417 -19.88 17.81 5.36
C ASN A 417 -18.43 17.55 5.82
N GLY A 418 -18.22 17.45 7.13
CA GLY A 418 -16.94 17.05 7.72
C GLY A 418 -16.64 15.55 7.53
N VAL A 419 -15.48 15.13 8.00
CA VAL A 419 -15.16 13.71 8.18
C VAL A 419 -16.05 13.14 9.31
N GLY A 420 -16.62 11.95 9.10
CA GLY A 420 -17.56 11.32 10.03
C GLY A 420 -19.01 11.80 9.88
N ALA A 421 -19.32 12.63 8.88
CA ALA A 421 -20.67 13.10 8.62
C ALA A 421 -21.60 11.95 8.21
N PRO A 422 -22.89 11.94 8.62
CA PRO A 422 -23.86 10.92 8.22
C PRO A 422 -24.09 10.86 6.70
N THR A 423 -24.29 9.65 6.18
CA THR A 423 -24.48 9.39 4.75
C THR A 423 -25.66 8.47 4.50
N ILE A 424 -26.35 8.68 3.37
CA ILE A 424 -27.52 7.91 2.94
C ILE A 424 -27.23 7.01 1.74
N GLY A 425 -25.97 6.94 1.30
CA GLY A 425 -25.59 6.00 0.25
C GLY A 425 -24.29 6.33 -0.47
N VAL A 426 -24.16 5.70 -1.63
CA VAL A 426 -22.99 5.77 -2.49
C VAL A 426 -22.93 7.11 -3.21
N GLY A 427 -21.76 7.76 -3.19
CA GLY A 427 -21.53 9.02 -3.88
C GLY A 427 -21.26 8.87 -5.39
N PRO A 428 -20.83 9.96 -6.06
CA PRO A 428 -20.55 9.96 -7.50
C PRO A 428 -19.54 8.89 -7.95
N GLY A 429 -19.70 8.37 -9.16
CA GLY A 429 -18.79 7.35 -9.71
C GLY A 429 -18.95 5.98 -9.05
N ASP A 430 -20.15 5.68 -8.55
CA ASP A 430 -20.47 4.40 -7.91
C ASP A 430 -19.52 4.09 -6.72
N GLY A 431 -19.21 5.12 -5.93
CA GLY A 431 -18.41 5.00 -4.72
C GLY A 431 -16.92 5.29 -4.90
N VAL A 432 -16.47 5.50 -6.14
CA VAL A 432 -15.07 5.76 -6.48
C VAL A 432 -14.95 6.80 -7.60
N LEU A 433 -14.07 7.78 -7.40
CA LEU A 433 -13.59 8.63 -8.49
C LEU A 433 -12.08 8.51 -8.61
N VAL A 434 -11.56 8.35 -9.82
CA VAL A 434 -10.11 8.44 -10.05
C VAL A 434 -9.65 9.89 -9.88
N TYR A 435 -8.39 10.12 -9.50
CA TYR A 435 -7.88 11.46 -9.19
C TYR A 435 -8.16 12.48 -10.30
N SER A 436 -8.00 12.10 -11.57
CA SER A 436 -8.34 12.95 -12.72
C SER A 436 -9.82 13.37 -12.77
N GLN A 437 -10.75 12.51 -12.36
CA GLN A 437 -12.17 12.84 -12.25
C GLN A 437 -12.44 13.74 -11.04
N ILE A 438 -11.72 13.55 -9.93
CA ILE A 438 -11.84 14.40 -8.73
C ILE A 438 -11.38 15.83 -9.04
N VAL A 439 -10.25 15.99 -9.73
CA VAL A 439 -9.76 17.31 -10.19
C VAL A 439 -10.82 18.02 -11.05
N GLU A 440 -11.44 17.27 -11.96
CA GLU A 440 -12.49 17.80 -12.84
C GLU A 440 -13.79 18.10 -12.09
N PHE A 441 -14.19 17.26 -11.12
CA PHE A 441 -15.32 17.52 -10.22
C PHE A 441 -15.10 18.82 -9.45
N ASN A 442 -13.93 19.00 -8.84
CA ASN A 442 -13.61 20.20 -8.07
C ASN A 442 -13.64 21.46 -8.94
N LYS A 443 -13.06 21.37 -10.14
CA LYS A 443 -13.07 22.48 -11.11
C LYS A 443 -14.49 22.86 -11.53
N ARG A 444 -15.31 21.88 -11.92
CA ARG A 444 -16.68 22.12 -12.40
C ARG A 444 -17.56 22.75 -11.33
N ASN A 445 -17.45 22.26 -10.11
CA ASN A 445 -18.28 22.68 -8.98
C ASN A 445 -17.67 23.85 -8.19
N LYS A 446 -16.50 24.37 -8.60
CA LYS A 446 -15.76 25.45 -7.92
C LYS A 446 -15.47 25.12 -6.45
N VAL A 447 -15.18 23.85 -6.16
CA VAL A 447 -14.87 23.37 -4.81
C VAL A 447 -13.45 23.76 -4.44
N VAL A 448 -13.27 24.22 -3.21
CA VAL A 448 -11.95 24.36 -2.59
C VAL A 448 -11.71 23.10 -1.75
N PRO A 449 -10.70 22.29 -2.09
CA PRO A 449 -10.37 21.10 -1.30
C PRO A 449 -10.03 21.42 0.15
N VAL A 450 -10.48 20.58 1.07
CA VAL A 450 -10.14 20.67 2.50
C VAL A 450 -9.05 19.65 2.82
N LEU A 451 -7.97 20.11 3.43
CA LEU A 451 -6.92 19.25 3.97
C LEU A 451 -7.25 18.90 5.42
N ASP A 452 -7.32 17.60 5.72
CA ASP A 452 -7.17 17.12 7.07
C ASP A 452 -5.67 16.98 7.37
N GLU A 453 -5.13 17.84 8.24
CA GLU A 453 -3.69 17.90 8.52
C GLU A 453 -3.19 16.67 9.27
N GLU A 454 -4.02 16.09 10.13
CA GLU A 454 -3.65 14.95 10.96
C GLU A 454 -3.61 13.66 10.14
N ALA A 455 -4.68 13.42 9.38
CA ALA A 455 -4.76 12.32 8.44
C ALA A 455 -3.83 12.54 7.25
N ALA A 456 -3.37 13.77 7.01
CA ALA A 456 -2.65 14.15 5.81
C ALA A 456 -3.35 13.60 4.56
N SER A 457 -4.63 13.94 4.40
CA SER A 457 -5.51 13.52 3.29
C SER A 457 -6.48 14.64 2.97
N PHE A 458 -6.99 14.67 1.75
CA PHE A 458 -7.94 15.69 1.31
C PHE A 458 -9.36 15.15 1.29
N TYR A 459 -10.33 16.04 1.44
CA TYR A 459 -11.69 15.79 1.00
C TYR A 459 -12.28 16.99 0.27
N SER A 460 -13.36 16.74 -0.45
CA SER A 460 -14.10 17.74 -1.22
C SER A 460 -15.57 17.40 -1.18
N TYR A 461 -16.42 18.43 -1.18
CA TYR A 461 -17.87 18.25 -1.16
C TYR A 461 -18.57 19.30 -2.02
N SER A 462 -19.72 18.95 -2.58
CA SER A 462 -20.59 19.85 -3.34
C SER A 462 -22.01 19.30 -3.34
N GLY A 463 -22.96 20.07 -2.79
CA GLY A 463 -24.30 19.54 -2.51
C GLY A 463 -24.21 18.35 -1.56
N ASP A 464 -24.88 17.26 -1.90
CA ASP A 464 -24.85 16.01 -1.14
C ASP A 464 -23.67 15.09 -1.49
N SER A 465 -22.79 15.48 -2.41
CA SER A 465 -21.64 14.65 -2.79
C SER A 465 -20.44 14.94 -1.90
N TRP A 466 -19.81 13.89 -1.35
CA TRP A 466 -18.58 13.97 -0.56
C TRP A 466 -17.52 13.00 -1.10
N ILE A 467 -16.27 13.43 -1.17
CA ILE A 467 -15.16 12.69 -1.78
C ILE A 467 -13.93 12.80 -0.88
N GLY A 468 -13.41 11.68 -0.37
CA GLY A 468 -12.15 11.61 0.37
C GLY A 468 -11.04 11.02 -0.51
N TYR A 469 -9.89 11.69 -0.62
CA TYR A 469 -8.86 11.38 -1.61
C TYR A 469 -7.47 11.94 -1.25
N GLU A 470 -6.50 11.71 -2.14
CA GLU A 470 -5.14 12.22 -2.05
C GLU A 470 -4.86 13.32 -3.07
N ASP A 471 -4.11 14.35 -2.66
CA ASP A 471 -3.61 15.41 -3.53
C ASP A 471 -2.09 15.59 -3.36
N VAL A 472 -1.49 16.53 -4.10
CA VAL A 472 -0.04 16.75 -4.15
C VAL A 472 0.58 16.90 -2.76
N LEU A 473 -0.05 17.67 -1.87
CA LEU A 473 0.51 17.92 -0.54
C LEU A 473 0.45 16.67 0.36
N SER A 474 -0.68 15.95 0.38
CA SER A 474 -0.86 14.75 1.20
C SER A 474 0.10 13.65 0.78
N ILE A 475 0.22 13.41 -0.53
CA ILE A 475 1.17 12.45 -1.09
C ILE A 475 2.62 12.83 -0.74
N ARG A 476 2.98 14.12 -0.82
CA ARG A 476 4.33 14.58 -0.43
C ARG A 476 4.63 14.33 1.04
N ILE A 477 3.65 14.50 1.93
CA ILE A 477 3.77 14.20 3.36
C ILE A 477 4.00 12.68 3.54
N LYS A 478 3.18 11.84 2.91
CA LYS A 478 3.28 10.38 3.01
C LYS A 478 4.61 9.84 2.45
N VAL A 479 5.09 10.37 1.32
CA VAL A 479 6.40 9.97 0.76
C VAL A 479 7.55 10.40 1.68
N ARG A 480 7.46 11.57 2.34
CA ARG A 480 8.45 11.97 3.37
C ARG A 480 8.39 11.06 4.59
N PHE A 481 7.21 10.68 5.04
CA PHE A 481 7.03 9.70 6.11
C PHE A 481 7.72 8.37 5.78
N ALA A 482 7.45 7.82 4.59
CA ALA A 482 8.11 6.60 4.10
C ALA A 482 9.64 6.74 4.10
N ARG A 483 10.16 7.88 3.66
CA ARG A 483 11.60 8.17 3.69
C ARG A 483 12.15 8.24 5.11
N SER A 484 11.45 8.89 6.04
CA SER A 484 11.91 9.04 7.43
C SER A 484 11.98 7.71 8.19
N LEU A 485 11.15 6.74 7.83
CA LEU A 485 11.20 5.39 8.39
C LEU A 485 12.20 4.46 7.66
N GLY A 486 12.88 4.94 6.63
CA GLY A 486 13.78 4.12 5.81
C GLY A 486 13.04 3.01 5.05
N LEU A 487 11.79 3.28 4.63
CA LEU A 487 11.03 2.33 3.83
C LEU A 487 11.70 2.10 2.46
N GLY A 488 11.43 0.94 1.85
CA GLY A 488 11.96 0.57 0.54
C GLY A 488 11.48 1.48 -0.59
N GLY A 489 10.33 2.14 -0.42
CA GLY A 489 9.76 3.09 -1.37
C GLY A 489 8.24 3.21 -1.28
N TYR A 490 7.59 3.51 -2.40
CA TYR A 490 6.14 3.57 -2.54
C TYR A 490 5.66 2.98 -3.87
N PHE A 491 4.38 2.64 -3.94
CA PHE A 491 3.70 2.32 -5.18
C PHE A 491 2.37 3.07 -5.31
N PHE A 492 1.95 3.35 -6.55
CA PHE A 492 0.62 3.89 -6.83
C PHE A 492 -0.36 2.83 -7.33
N TRP A 493 -1.59 2.89 -6.82
CA TRP A 493 -2.76 2.27 -7.43
C TRP A 493 -3.68 3.39 -7.97
N ALA A 494 -3.80 3.62 -9.28
CA ALA A 494 -3.08 2.96 -10.36
C ALA A 494 -2.78 3.90 -11.55
N LEU A 495 -1.93 3.45 -12.49
CA LEU A 495 -1.63 4.19 -13.72
C LEU A 495 -2.91 4.46 -14.53
N GLY A 496 -2.97 5.66 -15.12
CA GLY A 496 -4.15 6.14 -15.83
C GLY A 496 -5.18 6.87 -14.96
N GLN A 497 -4.98 6.87 -13.64
CA GLN A 497 -5.87 7.57 -12.71
C GLN A 497 -5.39 8.99 -12.34
N ASP A 498 -4.06 9.22 -12.40
CA ASP A 498 -3.42 10.54 -12.21
C ASP A 498 -3.90 11.56 -13.28
N LYS A 499 -3.85 12.85 -12.95
CA LYS A 499 -4.15 13.94 -13.89
C LYS A 499 -2.83 14.49 -14.42
N ASP A 500 -2.52 14.22 -15.69
CA ASP A 500 -1.34 14.77 -16.38
C ASP A 500 -0.03 14.57 -15.60
N TRP A 501 0.11 13.42 -14.92
CA TRP A 501 1.24 13.08 -14.05
C TRP A 501 1.47 14.01 -12.85
N THR A 502 0.45 14.78 -12.43
CA THR A 502 0.57 15.78 -11.38
C THR A 502 1.08 15.16 -10.07
N ILE A 503 0.50 14.04 -9.63
CA ILE A 503 0.94 13.36 -8.40
C ILE A 503 2.30 12.70 -8.62
N SER A 504 2.47 11.99 -9.74
CA SER A 504 3.69 11.24 -10.05
C SER A 504 4.93 12.14 -10.17
N ASN A 505 4.80 13.32 -10.79
CA ASN A 505 5.89 14.28 -10.96
C ASN A 505 6.32 14.91 -9.63
N ASN A 506 5.37 15.19 -8.73
CA ASN A 506 5.65 15.83 -7.45
C ASN A 506 6.27 14.89 -6.39
N THR A 507 6.32 13.59 -6.65
CA THR A 507 6.93 12.59 -5.74
C THR A 507 8.36 12.21 -6.12
N LYS A 508 8.69 12.23 -7.41
CA LYS A 508 10.00 11.83 -7.93
C LYS A 508 11.21 12.44 -7.18
N PRO A 509 11.27 13.75 -6.88
CA PRO A 509 12.46 14.38 -6.30
C PRO A 509 12.77 13.93 -4.86
N MET A 510 11.83 13.24 -4.19
CA MET A 510 11.90 13.00 -2.75
C MET A 510 12.73 11.78 -2.36
N LEU A 511 12.89 10.81 -3.27
CA LEU A 511 13.70 9.59 -3.09
C LEU A 511 15.02 9.59 -3.88
N ASP A 512 15.22 10.58 -4.75
CA ASP A 512 16.45 10.71 -5.56
C ASP A 512 17.58 11.47 -4.81
N ASN A 513 17.28 12.11 -3.67
CA ASN A 513 18.20 12.92 -2.85
C ASN A 513 18.45 12.33 -1.47
#